data_AF-A0A2T0SDN8-F1
#
_entry.id   AF-A0A2T0SDN8-F1
#
_cell.length_a   1.000
_cell.length_b   1.000
_cell.length_c   1.000
_cell.angle_alpha   90.00
_cell.angle_beta   90.00
_cell.angle_gamma   90.00
#
_symmetry.space_group_name_H-M   'P 1'
#
loop_
_entity.id
_entity.type
_entity.pdbx_description
1 polymer ?
#
loop_
_entity_poly.entity_id
_entity_poly.type
_entity_poly.pdbx_seq_one_letter_code
_entity_poly.pdbx_strand_id
1 'polypeptide(L)'
;MVRRLLLALAFAALAVLAAPAPAGAAPSAAPVKFYVVRDSFDGQPEYLFEIAERFLGSGDRNDEIFQLNKGRLQPDGLRLTDPGTLLPGWVLRLPADAKGAGVRTGPLPGPSAGITSAFAAQAPVLLPRGSGERWKWALLATGGVLLLGCTAVAWWLWLRRPAPDRGIARRPARAIAAVAALAAVIMAAGATLLLTADPPPPAYASTIVAADPTLCLTANAASDGAPLSLRPCTGGLTQQWQVTGDGTIRSAGHCMDVADAKEAMGTPVQIAFCNGNPAQQFRFDGDKLVTLLTGACVDVRGGRVVAGVAAIVQPCASLGDRTWRRPS
;
A
#
# COMPACT_ATOMS: atom_id res chain seq x y z
N MET A 1 11.48 71.13 -69.20
CA MET A 1 11.18 69.73 -69.58
C MET A 1 11.69 68.79 -68.49
N VAL A 2 10.76 68.06 -67.86
CA VAL A 2 10.93 66.68 -67.37
C VAL A 2 11.86 66.45 -66.15
N ARG A 3 11.21 66.36 -64.97
CA ARG A 3 11.21 65.19 -64.06
C ARG A 3 12.45 64.98 -63.17
N ARG A 4 12.27 65.15 -61.84
CA ARG A 4 12.89 64.36 -60.75
C ARG A 4 12.22 64.70 -59.41
N LEU A 5 11.26 63.87 -58.98
CA LEU A 5 11.36 62.88 -57.87
C LEU A 5 11.33 63.55 -56.48
N LEU A 6 10.16 63.70 -55.83
CA LEU A 6 9.51 62.77 -54.88
C LEU A 6 10.42 62.25 -53.77
N LEU A 7 10.13 62.60 -52.50
CA LEU A 7 10.08 61.69 -51.34
C LEU A 7 9.78 62.46 -50.04
N ALA A 8 8.49 62.56 -49.69
CA ALA A 8 8.04 62.81 -48.32
C ALA A 8 7.98 61.45 -47.61
N LEU A 9 8.95 61.19 -46.74
CA LEU A 9 9.02 59.96 -45.95
C LEU A 9 8.01 60.04 -44.79
N ALA A 10 6.89 59.34 -44.94
CA ALA A 10 6.00 58.99 -43.84
C ALA A 10 6.69 57.93 -42.96
N PHE A 11 7.10 58.31 -41.75
CA PHE A 11 7.51 57.37 -40.71
C PHE A 11 6.26 56.68 -40.13
N ALA A 12 5.81 55.60 -40.77
CA ALA A 12 4.89 54.66 -40.16
C ALA A 12 5.71 53.75 -39.22
N ALA A 13 5.52 53.90 -37.91
CA ALA A 13 6.10 53.04 -36.89
C ALA A 13 5.50 51.63 -37.00
N LEU A 14 6.22 50.71 -37.64
CA LEU A 14 5.93 49.28 -37.56
C LEU A 14 6.56 48.75 -36.25
N ALA A 15 5.80 48.76 -35.16
CA ALA A 15 6.14 47.96 -33.99
C ALA A 15 5.90 46.49 -34.34
N VAL A 16 6.96 45.80 -34.76
CA VAL A 16 6.95 44.33 -34.85
C VAL A 16 6.84 43.81 -33.42
N LEU A 17 5.68 43.27 -33.07
CA LEU A 17 5.53 42.38 -31.91
C LEU A 17 6.39 41.14 -32.18
N ALA A 18 7.63 41.16 -31.71
CA ALA A 18 8.45 39.97 -31.61
C ALA A 18 7.76 39.02 -30.62
N ALA A 19 7.16 37.96 -31.14
CA ALA A 19 6.72 36.85 -30.30
C ALA A 19 7.94 36.33 -29.50
N PRO A 20 7.80 36.03 -28.20
CA PRO A 20 8.89 35.42 -27.45
C PRO A 20 9.24 34.10 -28.11
N ALA A 21 10.53 33.93 -28.45
CA ALA A 21 11.05 32.66 -28.94
C ALA A 21 10.69 31.55 -27.94
N PRO A 22 10.30 30.34 -28.41
CA PRO A 22 10.15 29.21 -27.49
C PRO A 22 11.50 29.01 -26.80
N ALA A 23 11.49 28.96 -25.47
CA ALA A 23 12.67 28.69 -24.66
C ALA A 23 13.38 27.47 -25.26
N GLY A 24 14.62 27.67 -25.72
CA GLY A 24 15.41 26.62 -26.34
C GLY A 24 15.45 25.39 -25.44
N ALA A 25 15.09 24.24 -26.00
CA ALA A 25 15.28 22.96 -25.33
C ALA A 25 16.74 22.87 -24.88
N ALA A 26 16.95 22.66 -23.58
CA ALA A 26 18.28 22.49 -23.02
C ALA A 26 19.03 21.40 -23.80
N PRO A 27 20.36 21.55 -24.02
CA PRO A 27 21.15 20.54 -24.71
C PRO A 27 20.94 19.18 -24.05
N SER A 28 20.53 18.18 -24.83
CA SER A 28 20.31 16.82 -24.35
C SER A 28 21.61 16.29 -23.75
N ALA A 29 21.61 16.04 -22.44
CA ALA A 29 22.80 15.56 -21.73
C ALA A 29 23.30 14.26 -22.38
N ALA A 30 24.63 14.15 -22.55
CA ALA A 30 25.24 12.95 -23.12
C ALA A 30 24.77 11.68 -22.40
N PRO A 31 24.53 10.57 -23.13
CA PRO A 31 24.02 9.35 -22.54
C PRO A 31 25.03 8.79 -21.53
N VAL A 32 24.55 8.43 -20.34
CA VAL A 32 25.36 7.82 -19.28
C VAL A 32 24.81 6.46 -18.91
N LYS A 33 25.61 5.67 -18.18
CA LYS A 33 25.12 4.46 -17.53
C LYS A 33 24.43 4.79 -16.22
N PHE A 34 23.30 4.16 -15.97
CA PHE A 34 22.58 4.31 -14.73
C PHE A 34 21.90 3.01 -14.30
N TYR A 35 21.61 2.91 -13.02
CA TYR A 35 20.89 1.81 -12.40
C TYR A 35 19.74 2.34 -11.55
N VAL A 36 18.64 1.60 -11.47
CA VAL A 36 17.52 1.92 -10.57
C VAL A 36 17.60 0.98 -9.38
N VAL A 37 17.76 1.54 -8.19
CA VAL A 37 17.85 0.80 -6.94
C VAL A 37 16.56 0.02 -6.71
N ARG A 38 16.68 -1.25 -6.37
CA ARG A 38 15.57 -2.17 -6.11
C ARG A 38 15.17 -2.09 -4.64
N ASP A 39 14.01 -2.68 -4.31
CA ASP A 39 13.60 -2.81 -2.91
C ASP A 39 14.56 -3.70 -2.10
N SER A 40 15.11 -4.75 -2.73
CA SER A 40 16.11 -5.63 -2.13
C SER A 40 16.90 -6.42 -3.18
N PHE A 41 18.10 -6.85 -2.83
CA PHE A 41 18.91 -7.84 -3.53
C PHE A 41 19.37 -8.92 -2.53
N ASP A 42 19.21 -10.19 -2.90
CA ASP A 42 19.48 -11.34 -2.02
C ASP A 42 18.83 -11.23 -0.62
N GLY A 43 17.62 -10.67 -0.59
CA GLY A 43 16.84 -10.49 0.64
C GLY A 43 17.32 -9.35 1.55
N GLN A 44 18.32 -8.57 1.13
CA GLN A 44 18.83 -7.41 1.86
C GLN A 44 18.53 -6.11 1.11
N PRO A 45 18.35 -4.98 1.80
CA PRO A 45 18.34 -3.67 1.14
C PRO A 45 19.63 -3.47 0.34
N GLU A 46 19.53 -2.95 -0.89
CA GLU A 46 20.72 -2.66 -1.69
C GLU A 46 21.51 -1.50 -1.07
N TYR A 47 22.84 -1.58 -1.13
CA TYR A 47 23.75 -0.54 -0.67
C TYR A 47 24.91 -0.36 -1.66
N LEU A 48 25.59 0.78 -1.62
CA LEU A 48 26.52 1.17 -2.68
C LEU A 48 27.68 0.18 -2.89
N PHE A 49 28.17 -0.46 -1.82
CA PHE A 49 29.24 -1.46 -1.89
C PHE A 49 28.82 -2.71 -2.66
N GLU A 50 27.65 -3.27 -2.37
CA GLU A 50 27.12 -4.43 -3.09
C GLU A 50 26.82 -4.10 -4.58
N ILE A 51 26.28 -2.92 -4.85
CA ILE A 51 26.05 -2.44 -6.23
C ILE A 51 27.39 -2.28 -6.99
N ALA A 52 28.42 -1.75 -6.33
CA ALA A 52 29.76 -1.62 -6.91
C ALA A 52 30.38 -3.00 -7.19
N GLU A 53 30.26 -3.94 -6.27
CA GLU A 53 30.73 -5.32 -6.48
C GLU A 53 30.10 -5.96 -7.72
N ARG A 54 28.77 -5.87 -7.85
CA ARG A 54 28.03 -6.47 -8.98
C ARG A 54 28.32 -5.85 -10.32
N PHE A 55 28.39 -4.52 -10.39
CA PHE A 55 28.43 -3.83 -11.67
C PHE A 55 29.81 -3.30 -12.07
N LEU A 56 30.71 -3.16 -11.10
CA LEU A 56 32.08 -2.66 -11.28
C LEU A 56 33.15 -3.70 -10.94
N GLY A 57 32.77 -4.85 -10.39
CA GLY A 57 33.66 -5.96 -10.06
C GLY A 57 34.42 -5.80 -8.75
N SER A 58 34.17 -4.73 -7.98
CA SER A 58 34.77 -4.49 -6.66
C SER A 58 33.88 -3.53 -5.85
N GLY A 59 33.56 -3.94 -4.62
CA GLY A 59 32.78 -3.12 -3.70
C GLY A 59 33.50 -1.85 -3.22
N ASP A 60 34.84 -1.82 -3.28
CA ASP A 60 35.64 -0.65 -2.91
C ASP A 60 35.38 0.56 -3.83
N ARG A 61 34.77 0.34 -5.00
CA ARG A 61 34.37 1.39 -5.93
C ARG A 61 33.05 2.08 -5.57
N ASN A 62 32.48 1.79 -4.41
CA ASN A 62 31.25 2.43 -3.92
C ASN A 62 31.37 3.95 -3.79
N ASP A 63 32.55 4.46 -3.43
CA ASP A 63 32.82 5.90 -3.35
C ASP A 63 32.69 6.59 -4.71
N GLU A 64 33.07 5.90 -5.79
CA GLU A 64 32.92 6.42 -7.16
C GLU A 64 31.43 6.62 -7.49
N ILE A 65 30.59 5.64 -7.15
CA ILE A 65 29.13 5.74 -7.33
C ILE A 65 28.56 6.84 -6.44
N PHE A 66 28.99 6.94 -5.18
CA PHE A 66 28.56 7.98 -4.27
C PHE A 66 28.86 9.38 -4.82
N GLN A 67 30.11 9.65 -5.22
CA GLN A 67 30.51 10.97 -5.73
C GLN A 67 29.79 11.35 -7.02
N LEU A 68 29.51 10.40 -7.91
CA LEU A 68 28.73 10.63 -9.13
C LEU A 68 27.28 11.07 -8.86
N ASN A 69 26.73 10.74 -7.70
CA ASN A 69 25.33 10.94 -7.34
C ASN A 69 25.11 11.90 -6.17
N LYS A 70 26.16 12.21 -5.41
CA LYS A 70 26.09 13.05 -4.23
C LYS A 70 25.47 14.40 -4.60
N GLY A 71 24.44 14.79 -3.86
CA GLY A 71 23.75 16.04 -4.11
C GLY A 71 22.91 16.05 -5.38
N ARG A 72 22.76 14.97 -6.16
CA ARG A 72 21.85 14.91 -7.31
C ARG A 72 20.41 14.73 -6.83
N LEU A 73 19.48 15.49 -7.39
CA LEU A 73 18.05 15.33 -7.09
C LEU A 73 17.53 14.02 -7.70
N GLN A 74 16.96 13.17 -6.85
CA GLN A 74 16.40 11.88 -7.19
C GLN A 74 14.89 12.01 -7.50
N PRO A 75 14.25 10.97 -8.07
CA PRO A 75 12.81 11.01 -8.39
C PRO A 75 11.89 11.34 -7.20
N ASP A 76 12.32 11.02 -5.98
CA ASP A 76 11.62 11.33 -4.73
C ASP A 76 11.95 12.74 -4.18
N GLY A 77 12.70 13.54 -4.92
CA GLY A 77 13.16 14.86 -4.51
C GLY A 77 14.27 14.86 -3.47
N LEU A 78 14.81 13.70 -3.07
CA LEU A 78 15.94 13.60 -2.16
C LEU A 78 17.28 13.68 -2.88
N ARG A 79 18.35 13.78 -2.10
CA ARG A 79 19.73 13.77 -2.58
C ARG A 79 20.53 12.78 -1.75
N LEU A 80 21.33 11.98 -2.43
CA LEU A 80 22.33 11.14 -1.79
C LEU A 80 23.35 12.06 -1.10
N THR A 81 23.41 12.03 0.24
CA THR A 81 24.31 12.88 1.05
C THR A 81 25.15 12.05 2.01
N ASP A 82 24.66 10.86 2.35
CA ASP A 82 25.34 9.85 3.15
C ASP A 82 25.43 8.55 2.32
N PRO A 83 26.63 7.95 2.16
CA PRO A 83 26.82 6.74 1.35
C PRO A 83 26.09 5.50 1.90
N GLY A 84 25.76 5.47 3.19
CA GLY A 84 25.01 4.36 3.81
C GLY A 84 23.50 4.41 3.57
N THR A 85 22.97 5.53 3.07
CA THR A 85 21.52 5.74 2.92
C THR A 85 21.13 5.66 1.45
N LEU A 86 20.76 4.45 1.00
CA LEU A 86 20.25 4.20 -0.34
C LEU A 86 18.77 3.78 -0.29
N LEU A 87 17.93 4.41 -1.11
CA LEU A 87 16.50 4.13 -1.14
C LEU A 87 16.07 3.44 -2.44
N PRO A 88 15.10 2.51 -2.39
CA PRO A 88 14.52 1.91 -3.57
C PRO A 88 13.93 2.96 -4.53
N GLY A 89 14.06 2.73 -5.83
CA GLY A 89 13.62 3.65 -6.88
C GLY A 89 14.60 4.79 -7.16
N TRP A 90 15.66 4.96 -6.36
CA TRP A 90 16.71 5.92 -6.69
C TRP A 90 17.41 5.53 -7.97
N VAL A 91 17.79 6.54 -8.74
CA VAL A 91 18.55 6.34 -9.97
C VAL A 91 20.00 6.68 -9.68
N LEU A 92 20.89 5.70 -9.78
CA LEU A 92 22.31 5.89 -9.60
C LEU A 92 22.96 6.04 -10.97
N ARG A 93 23.60 7.18 -11.21
CA ARG A 93 24.60 7.29 -12.27
C ARG A 93 25.76 6.35 -11.92
N LEU A 94 26.15 5.52 -12.87
CA LEU A 94 27.26 4.59 -12.70
C LEU A 94 28.47 5.02 -13.53
N PRO A 95 29.68 4.58 -13.14
CA PRO A 95 30.87 4.66 -13.98
C PRO A 95 30.65 4.08 -15.38
N ALA A 96 31.40 4.59 -16.37
CA ALA A 96 31.17 4.26 -17.78
C ALA A 96 31.46 2.78 -18.10
N ASP A 97 32.29 2.12 -17.30
CA ASP A 97 32.68 0.73 -17.42
C ASP A 97 31.68 -0.24 -16.75
N ALA A 98 30.65 0.26 -16.06
CA ALA A 98 29.63 -0.57 -15.40
C ALA A 98 28.94 -1.55 -16.36
N LYS A 99 28.75 -2.81 -15.95
CA LYS A 99 28.13 -3.87 -16.75
C LYS A 99 27.20 -4.72 -15.88
N GLY A 100 26.31 -5.50 -16.50
CA GLY A 100 25.45 -6.45 -15.79
C GLY A 100 23.95 -6.17 -15.95
N ALA A 101 23.15 -7.13 -15.49
CA ALA A 101 21.70 -7.08 -15.61
C ALA A 101 21.09 -5.94 -14.76
N GLY A 102 20.42 -4.99 -15.42
CA GLY A 102 19.80 -3.82 -14.79
C GLY A 102 20.52 -2.50 -15.05
N VAL A 103 21.75 -2.52 -15.56
CA VAL A 103 22.46 -1.30 -16.01
C VAL A 103 21.84 -0.83 -17.33
N ARG A 104 21.45 0.44 -17.39
CA ARG A 104 20.80 1.08 -18.55
C ARG A 104 21.69 2.20 -19.06
N THR A 105 21.65 2.44 -20.37
CA THR A 105 22.35 3.57 -21.00
C THR A 105 21.31 4.55 -21.56
N GLY A 106 21.44 5.83 -21.24
CA GLY A 106 20.53 6.87 -21.73
C GLY A 106 20.63 8.18 -20.96
N PRO A 107 19.68 9.11 -21.18
CA PRO A 107 19.58 10.30 -20.36
C PRO A 107 19.20 9.91 -18.92
N LEU A 108 19.84 10.50 -17.92
CA LEU A 108 19.45 10.30 -16.53
C LEU A 108 18.03 10.84 -16.30
N PRO A 109 17.08 10.01 -15.83
CA PRO A 109 15.78 10.48 -15.40
C PRO A 109 15.93 11.58 -14.35
N GLY A 110 15.34 12.73 -14.64
CA GLY A 110 15.19 13.83 -13.70
C GLY A 110 13.93 13.68 -12.83
N PRO A 111 13.74 14.58 -11.85
CA PRO A 111 12.63 14.55 -10.88
C PRO A 111 11.20 14.62 -11.47
N SER A 112 11.04 14.73 -12.79
CA SER A 112 9.74 14.86 -13.46
C SER A 112 9.45 13.80 -14.53
N ALA A 113 10.31 12.81 -14.73
CA ALA A 113 10.12 11.84 -15.82
C ALA A 113 9.17 10.66 -15.48
N GLY A 114 8.64 10.58 -14.25
CA GLY A 114 7.94 9.39 -13.75
C GLY A 114 6.45 9.51 -13.45
N ILE A 115 5.83 10.70 -13.51
CA ILE A 115 4.47 10.88 -12.94
C ILE A 115 3.39 11.25 -13.98
N THR A 116 3.72 11.60 -15.21
CA THR A 116 2.76 12.27 -16.12
C THR A 116 2.05 11.40 -17.18
N SER A 117 1.93 10.08 -17.06
CA SER A 117 1.25 9.32 -18.15
C SER A 117 0.39 8.10 -17.80
N ALA A 118 -0.04 7.88 -16.55
CA ALA A 118 -0.89 6.70 -16.26
C ALA A 118 -2.17 6.93 -15.44
N PHE A 119 -2.47 8.15 -14.99
CA PHE A 119 -3.60 8.38 -14.06
C PHE A 119 -4.55 9.52 -14.47
N ALA A 120 -4.84 9.65 -15.76
CA ALA A 120 -5.87 10.55 -16.25
C ALA A 120 -7.05 9.76 -16.85
N ALA A 121 -7.79 9.04 -16.01
CA ALA A 121 -9.21 8.72 -16.23
C ALA A 121 -9.74 7.95 -15.02
N GLN A 122 -10.52 8.60 -14.15
CA GLN A 122 -11.74 8.09 -13.49
C GLN A 122 -12.09 8.95 -12.26
N ALA A 123 -13.14 9.77 -12.38
CA ALA A 123 -13.75 10.49 -11.27
C ALA A 123 -14.84 9.62 -10.61
N PRO A 124 -15.09 9.72 -9.28
CA PRO A 124 -16.08 8.90 -8.60
C PRO A 124 -17.49 9.49 -8.73
N VAL A 125 -18.49 8.61 -8.94
CA VAL A 125 -19.93 8.94 -8.94
C VAL A 125 -20.48 8.76 -7.51
N LEU A 126 -21.20 9.76 -7.00
CA LEU A 126 -21.95 9.70 -5.73
C LEU A 126 -23.36 9.12 -5.95
N LEU A 127 -23.81 8.21 -5.09
CA LEU A 127 -25.20 7.74 -5.01
C LEU A 127 -25.79 7.90 -3.59
N PRO A 128 -27.13 8.01 -3.43
CA PRO A 128 -27.78 8.40 -2.18
C PRO A 128 -28.06 7.23 -1.21
N ARG A 129 -28.10 7.53 0.09
CA ARG A 129 -28.37 6.59 1.20
C ARG A 129 -29.83 6.12 1.21
N GLY A 130 -30.04 4.80 1.10
CA GLY A 130 -31.35 4.15 1.17
C GLY A 130 -31.67 3.56 2.55
N SER A 131 -32.91 3.78 2.99
CA SER A 131 -33.59 3.17 4.14
C SER A 131 -33.90 1.69 3.90
N GLY A 132 -33.43 0.76 4.74
CA GLY A 132 -33.50 -0.67 4.40
C GLY A 132 -33.43 -1.67 5.54
N GLU A 133 -34.28 -1.56 6.58
CA GLU A 133 -34.37 -2.61 7.61
C GLU A 133 -35.78 -3.12 7.94
N ARG A 134 -36.85 -2.54 7.38
CA ARG A 134 -38.23 -2.93 7.74
C ARG A 134 -38.80 -4.14 6.99
N TRP A 135 -38.24 -4.52 5.84
CA TRP A 135 -38.77 -5.65 5.05
C TRP A 135 -38.12 -7.00 5.39
N LYS A 136 -36.96 -6.99 6.09
CA LYS A 136 -36.20 -8.21 6.43
C LYS A 136 -36.97 -9.13 7.39
N TRP A 137 -37.71 -8.57 8.35
CA TRP A 137 -38.55 -9.35 9.27
C TRP A 137 -39.83 -9.90 8.61
N ALA A 138 -40.31 -9.29 7.52
CA ALA A 138 -41.51 -9.75 6.82
C ALA A 138 -41.30 -11.06 6.05
N LEU A 139 -40.08 -11.35 5.58
CA LEU A 139 -39.76 -12.56 4.83
C LEU A 139 -39.47 -13.78 5.71
N LEU A 140 -38.93 -13.57 6.92
CA LEU A 140 -38.74 -14.66 7.88
C LEU A 140 -40.08 -15.19 8.43
N ALA A 141 -41.07 -14.30 8.57
CA ALA A 141 -42.42 -14.68 9.02
C ALA A 141 -43.19 -15.48 7.96
N THR A 142 -43.05 -15.17 6.66
CA THR A 142 -43.78 -15.87 5.59
C THR A 142 -43.18 -17.25 5.26
N GLY A 143 -41.85 -17.41 5.34
CA GLY A 143 -41.18 -18.69 5.10
C GLY A 143 -41.51 -19.76 6.15
N GLY A 144 -41.58 -19.39 7.43
CA GLY A 144 -41.91 -20.34 8.51
C GLY A 144 -43.35 -20.87 8.44
N VAL A 145 -44.31 -20.05 8.02
CA VAL A 145 -45.72 -20.42 7.91
C VAL A 145 -45.96 -21.43 6.77
N LEU A 146 -45.24 -21.30 5.65
CA LEU A 146 -45.33 -22.24 4.52
C LEU A 146 -44.77 -23.62 4.87
N LEU A 147 -43.65 -23.68 5.59
CA LEU A 147 -43.01 -24.94 6.00
C LEU A 147 -43.87 -25.73 7.00
N LEU A 148 -44.47 -25.05 7.98
CA LEU A 148 -45.39 -25.67 8.93
C LEU A 148 -46.72 -26.10 8.28
N GLY A 149 -47.20 -25.35 7.28
CA GLY A 149 -48.38 -25.71 6.50
C GLY A 149 -48.19 -27.00 5.68
N CYS A 150 -47.05 -27.15 5.00
CA CYS A 150 -46.74 -28.32 4.18
C CYS A 150 -46.63 -29.61 5.02
N THR A 151 -46.04 -29.54 6.22
CA THR A 151 -45.94 -30.71 7.11
C THR A 151 -47.30 -31.11 7.70
N ALA A 152 -48.15 -30.14 8.03
CA ALA A 152 -49.52 -30.39 8.49
C ALA A 152 -50.40 -31.07 7.42
N VAL A 153 -50.31 -30.63 6.16
CA VAL A 153 -51.05 -31.24 5.03
C VAL A 153 -50.54 -32.65 4.75
N ALA A 154 -49.22 -32.87 4.77
CA ALA A 154 -48.64 -34.20 4.59
C ALA A 154 -49.08 -35.17 5.70
N TRP A 155 -49.14 -34.70 6.95
CA TRP A 155 -49.62 -35.49 8.08
C TRP A 155 -51.13 -35.79 7.97
N TRP A 156 -51.96 -34.80 7.62
CA TRP A 156 -53.39 -34.99 7.41
C TRP A 156 -53.70 -35.99 6.28
N LEU A 157 -52.96 -35.92 5.18
CA LEU A 157 -53.07 -36.88 4.07
C LEU A 157 -52.60 -38.28 4.46
N TRP A 158 -51.65 -38.41 5.39
CA TRP A 158 -51.21 -39.71 5.92
C TRP A 158 -52.27 -40.34 6.84
N LEU A 159 -52.89 -39.54 7.72
CA LEU A 159 -53.97 -40.00 8.62
C LEU A 159 -55.24 -40.42 7.87
N ARG A 160 -55.50 -39.85 6.69
CA ARG A 160 -56.64 -40.20 5.83
C ARG A 160 -56.39 -41.38 4.89
N ARG A 161 -55.24 -42.04 4.96
CA ARG A 161 -55.01 -43.24 4.16
C ARG A 161 -55.91 -44.38 4.67
N PRO A 162 -56.81 -44.94 3.85
CA PRO A 162 -57.55 -46.13 4.25
C PRO A 162 -56.57 -47.26 4.56
N ALA A 163 -56.86 -48.02 5.61
CA ALA A 163 -56.02 -49.15 6.03
C ALA A 163 -55.81 -50.09 4.83
N PRO A 164 -54.59 -50.60 4.61
CA PRO A 164 -54.36 -51.53 3.52
C PRO A 164 -55.15 -52.81 3.77
N ASP A 165 -56.09 -53.12 2.85
CA ASP A 165 -56.71 -54.44 2.79
C ASP A 165 -55.60 -55.49 2.68
N ARG A 166 -55.71 -56.55 3.50
CA ARG A 166 -54.81 -57.72 3.48
C ARG A 166 -55.07 -58.55 2.22
N GLY A 167 -54.87 -57.96 1.06
CA GLY A 167 -54.89 -58.59 -0.24
C GLY A 167 -53.50 -58.53 -0.84
N ILE A 168 -52.91 -59.70 -1.06
CA ILE A 168 -51.60 -59.89 -1.70
C ILE A 168 -51.68 -59.31 -3.12
N ALA A 169 -51.25 -58.06 -3.30
CA ALA A 169 -51.13 -57.44 -4.61
C ALA A 169 -49.75 -56.81 -4.76
N ARG A 170 -48.90 -57.51 -5.52
CA ARG A 170 -47.58 -57.07 -5.97
C ARG A 170 -47.68 -55.66 -6.54
N ARG A 171 -46.94 -54.69 -5.99
CA ARG A 171 -46.78 -53.36 -6.62
C ARG A 171 -45.41 -53.25 -7.30
N PRO A 172 -45.35 -52.71 -8.53
CA PRO A 172 -44.16 -52.73 -9.38
C PRO A 172 -43.13 -51.69 -8.94
N ALA A 173 -41.85 -52.07 -9.02
CA ALA A 173 -40.67 -51.35 -8.54
C ALA A 173 -40.36 -49.99 -9.24
N ARG A 174 -41.31 -49.34 -9.90
CA ARG A 174 -41.05 -48.14 -10.74
C ARG A 174 -41.32 -46.79 -10.08
N ALA A 175 -41.88 -46.74 -8.86
CA ALA A 175 -42.22 -45.48 -8.21
C ALA A 175 -41.14 -44.91 -7.25
N ILE A 176 -40.07 -45.65 -6.95
CA ILE A 176 -39.03 -45.23 -5.99
C ILE A 176 -37.95 -44.34 -6.65
N ALA A 177 -37.80 -44.39 -7.98
CA ALA A 177 -36.76 -43.63 -8.69
C ALA A 177 -37.04 -42.12 -8.79
N ALA A 178 -38.30 -41.67 -8.72
CA ALA A 178 -38.65 -40.27 -8.91
C ALA A 178 -38.41 -39.38 -7.67
N VAL A 179 -38.43 -39.97 -6.46
CA VAL A 179 -38.24 -39.21 -5.21
C VAL A 179 -36.75 -38.95 -4.93
N ALA A 180 -35.86 -39.84 -5.37
CA ALA A 180 -34.41 -39.65 -5.23
C ALA A 180 -33.85 -38.54 -6.15
N ALA A 181 -34.45 -38.31 -7.32
CA ALA A 181 -34.00 -37.28 -8.25
C ALA A 181 -34.28 -35.84 -7.77
N LEU A 182 -35.33 -35.63 -6.96
CA LEU A 182 -35.69 -34.31 -6.45
C LEU A 182 -34.84 -33.90 -5.23
N ALA A 183 -34.39 -34.85 -4.41
CA ALA A 183 -33.49 -34.59 -3.28
C ALA A 183 -32.09 -34.15 -3.72
N ALA A 184 -31.61 -34.63 -4.88
CA ALA A 184 -30.31 -34.22 -5.45
C ALA A 184 -30.30 -32.76 -5.95
N VAL A 185 -31.43 -32.24 -6.46
CA VAL A 185 -31.56 -30.84 -6.90
C VAL A 185 -31.57 -29.87 -5.70
N ILE A 186 -32.16 -30.28 -4.57
CA ILE A 186 -32.19 -29.46 -3.35
C ILE A 186 -30.81 -29.43 -2.66
N MET A 187 -30.06 -30.53 -2.67
CA MET A 187 -28.67 -30.56 -2.16
C MET A 187 -27.68 -29.78 -3.06
N ALA A 188 -27.92 -29.73 -4.38
CA ALA A 188 -27.12 -28.91 -5.29
C ALA A 188 -27.42 -27.40 -5.16
N ALA A 189 -28.65 -27.01 -4.80
CA ALA A 189 -29.02 -25.62 -4.54
C ALA A 189 -28.59 -25.11 -3.15
N GLY A 190 -28.41 -26.00 -2.17
CA GLY A 190 -27.88 -25.65 -0.84
C GLY A 190 -26.36 -25.36 -0.83
N ALA A 191 -25.61 -25.92 -1.78
CA ALA A 191 -24.17 -25.69 -1.93
C ALA A 191 -23.82 -24.28 -2.47
N THR A 192 -24.81 -23.54 -2.99
CA THR A 192 -24.63 -22.16 -3.47
C THR A 192 -24.85 -21.10 -2.38
N LEU A 193 -25.12 -21.52 -1.13
CA LEU A 193 -25.42 -20.62 -0.01
C LEU A 193 -24.35 -20.58 1.09
N LEU A 194 -23.09 -20.87 0.75
CA LEU A 194 -21.92 -20.58 1.61
C LEU A 194 -21.12 -19.33 1.19
N LEU A 195 -21.62 -18.48 0.28
CA LEU A 195 -20.89 -17.29 -0.19
C LEU A 195 -21.38 -15.93 0.33
N THR A 196 -22.06 -15.89 1.47
CA THR A 196 -22.15 -14.62 2.24
C THR A 196 -21.78 -14.85 3.70
N ALA A 197 -20.65 -15.54 3.93
CA ALA A 197 -19.81 -15.06 5.02
C ALA A 197 -19.44 -13.61 4.66
N ASP A 198 -19.71 -12.65 5.56
CA ASP A 198 -19.19 -11.29 5.43
C ASP A 198 -17.68 -11.39 5.07
N PRO A 199 -17.17 -10.59 4.11
CA PRO A 199 -15.74 -10.54 3.88
C PRO A 199 -15.05 -10.24 5.22
N PRO A 200 -13.86 -10.82 5.50
CA PRO A 200 -13.10 -10.45 6.69
C PRO A 200 -12.98 -8.93 6.76
N PRO A 201 -13.02 -8.32 7.97
CA PRO A 201 -12.88 -6.86 8.12
C PRO A 201 -11.69 -6.37 7.28
N PRO A 202 -11.75 -5.15 6.70
CA PRO A 202 -10.69 -4.68 5.82
C PRO A 202 -9.35 -4.85 6.52
N ALA A 203 -8.36 -5.40 5.82
CA ALA A 203 -7.03 -5.75 6.33
C ALA A 203 -6.25 -4.56 6.95
N TYR A 204 -6.87 -3.38 7.02
CA TYR A 204 -6.40 -2.15 7.64
C TYR A 204 -6.87 -1.95 9.09
N ALA A 205 -7.80 -2.76 9.60
CA ALA A 205 -8.25 -2.63 10.99
C ALA A 205 -7.07 -2.77 11.97
N SER A 206 -6.12 -3.64 11.67
CA SER A 206 -4.91 -3.83 12.47
C SER A 206 -3.75 -2.88 12.11
N THR A 207 -3.91 -1.87 11.24
CA THR A 207 -2.78 -1.02 10.84
C THR A 207 -2.66 0.24 11.71
N ILE A 208 -1.43 0.74 11.86
CA ILE A 208 -1.17 2.07 12.43
C ILE A 208 -1.12 3.03 11.24
N VAL A 209 -2.10 3.93 11.13
CA VAL A 209 -2.24 4.83 9.98
C VAL A 209 -1.67 6.20 10.34
N ALA A 210 -0.91 6.81 9.43
CA ALA A 210 -0.39 8.15 9.60
C ALA A 210 -1.49 9.23 9.44
N ALA A 211 -1.09 10.50 9.55
CA ALA A 211 -1.96 11.64 9.27
C ALA A 211 -2.57 11.56 7.86
N ASP A 212 -1.76 11.19 6.86
CA ASP A 212 -2.25 10.78 5.54
C ASP A 212 -2.86 9.37 5.65
N PRO A 213 -4.17 9.21 5.40
CA PRO A 213 -4.87 7.93 5.56
C PRO A 213 -4.43 6.85 4.56
N THR A 214 -3.67 7.20 3.52
CA THR A 214 -3.15 6.25 2.53
C THR A 214 -1.82 5.62 2.97
N LEU A 215 -1.19 6.16 4.02
CA LEU A 215 0.12 5.73 4.51
C LEU A 215 0.00 5.06 5.88
N CYS A 216 0.64 3.91 6.00
CA CYS A 216 0.69 3.10 7.20
C CYS A 216 2.13 3.00 7.71
N LEU A 217 2.29 2.89 9.02
CA LEU A 217 3.55 2.49 9.64
C LEU A 217 3.80 1.02 9.31
N THR A 218 4.97 0.73 8.74
CA THR A 218 5.25 -0.57 8.14
C THR A 218 6.64 -1.03 8.52
N ALA A 219 6.78 -2.26 9.02
CA ALA A 219 8.09 -2.88 9.12
C ALA A 219 8.59 -3.25 7.72
N ASN A 220 9.82 -2.87 7.39
CA ASN A 220 10.35 -3.03 6.03
C ASN A 220 10.57 -4.50 5.65
N ALA A 221 10.70 -5.38 6.64
CA ALA A 221 10.76 -6.82 6.49
C ALA A 221 10.14 -7.50 7.72
N ALA A 222 9.82 -8.79 7.61
CA ALA A 222 9.37 -9.62 8.73
C ALA A 222 10.57 -10.30 9.41
N SER A 223 11.57 -9.51 9.81
CA SER A 223 12.82 -9.98 10.42
C SER A 223 13.28 -9.04 11.52
N ASP A 224 14.07 -9.57 12.44
CA ASP A 224 14.69 -8.82 13.52
C ASP A 224 15.54 -7.64 12.98
N GLY A 225 15.48 -6.50 13.67
CA GLY A 225 16.16 -5.27 13.28
C GLY A 225 15.55 -4.55 12.07
N ALA A 226 14.44 -5.04 11.50
CA ALA A 226 13.86 -4.40 10.32
C ALA A 226 13.30 -3.01 10.68
N PRO A 227 13.80 -1.92 10.05
CA PRO A 227 13.35 -0.57 10.38
C PRO A 227 11.92 -0.34 9.93
N LEU A 228 11.24 0.59 10.60
CA LEU A 228 9.90 1.01 10.24
C LEU A 228 9.94 2.19 9.27
N SER A 229 9.05 2.20 8.29
CA SER A 229 8.83 3.35 7.40
C SER A 229 7.36 3.53 7.07
N LEU A 230 7.01 4.72 6.57
CA LEU A 230 5.70 4.92 5.95
C LEU A 230 5.65 4.19 4.61
N ARG A 231 4.63 3.37 4.39
CA ARG A 231 4.35 2.75 3.09
C ARG A 231 2.86 2.87 2.76
N PRO A 232 2.46 2.74 1.49
CA PRO A 232 1.05 2.59 1.15
C PRO A 232 0.42 1.50 2.02
N CYS A 233 -0.75 1.79 2.56
CA CYS A 233 -1.50 0.79 3.31
C CYS A 233 -1.86 -0.35 2.37
N THR A 234 -1.35 -1.56 2.66
CA THR A 234 -1.67 -2.81 1.97
C THR A 234 -2.37 -3.83 2.89
N GLY A 235 -2.26 -3.66 4.21
CA GLY A 235 -2.79 -4.62 5.19
C GLY A 235 -1.97 -5.92 5.28
N GLY A 236 -0.80 -5.96 4.64
CA GLY A 236 0.13 -7.09 4.73
C GLY A 236 0.68 -7.30 6.14
N LEU A 237 1.25 -8.47 6.40
CA LEU A 237 1.72 -8.92 7.71
C LEU A 237 2.61 -7.90 8.46
N THR A 238 3.51 -7.21 7.75
CA THR A 238 4.40 -6.20 8.35
C THR A 238 3.72 -4.85 8.67
N GLN A 239 2.47 -4.69 8.27
CA GLN A 239 1.61 -3.54 8.60
C GLN A 239 0.56 -3.88 9.66
N GLN A 240 0.43 -5.15 10.04
CA GLN A 240 -0.51 -5.58 11.06
C GLN A 240 0.12 -5.41 12.44
N TRP A 241 -0.39 -4.46 13.20
CA TRP A 241 0.09 -4.09 14.52
C TRP A 241 -0.90 -4.52 15.60
N GLN A 242 -0.39 -5.29 16.55
CA GLN A 242 -1.12 -5.70 17.74
C GLN A 242 -0.64 -4.91 18.95
N VAL A 243 -1.50 -4.08 19.51
CA VAL A 243 -1.24 -3.42 20.80
C VAL A 243 -1.54 -4.41 21.91
N THR A 244 -0.53 -4.78 22.70
CA THR A 244 -0.63 -5.81 23.74
C THR A 244 -0.74 -5.16 25.12
N GLY A 245 -1.38 -5.85 26.09
CA GLY A 245 -1.55 -5.35 27.46
C GLY A 245 -0.25 -5.29 28.29
N ASP A 246 0.83 -5.88 27.78
CA ASP A 246 2.17 -5.88 28.41
C ASP A 246 3.00 -4.63 28.06
N GLY A 247 2.43 -3.66 27.35
CA GLY A 247 3.10 -2.43 26.93
C GLY A 247 3.89 -2.56 25.62
N THR A 248 3.84 -3.72 24.95
CA THR A 248 4.46 -3.91 23.63
C THR A 248 3.46 -3.69 22.50
N ILE A 249 3.96 -3.21 21.37
CA ILE A 249 3.21 -3.14 20.11
C ILE A 249 3.92 -4.07 19.12
N ARG A 250 3.21 -5.06 18.57
CA ARG A 250 3.83 -6.18 17.87
C ARG A 250 3.42 -6.24 16.40
N SER A 251 4.35 -6.59 15.52
CA SER A 251 4.10 -6.86 14.10
C SER A 251 5.03 -7.95 13.60
N ALA A 252 4.58 -8.75 12.65
CA ALA A 252 5.38 -9.83 12.05
C ALA A 252 6.07 -10.79 13.05
N GLY A 253 5.49 -11.00 14.24
CA GLY A 253 6.07 -11.86 15.28
C GLY A 253 7.17 -11.21 16.13
N HIS A 254 7.36 -9.89 15.99
CA HIS A 254 8.37 -9.10 16.68
C HIS A 254 7.73 -7.91 17.40
N CYS A 255 8.47 -7.31 18.33
CA CYS A 255 8.08 -6.13 19.08
C CYS A 255 8.61 -4.87 18.39
N MET A 256 7.81 -3.80 18.34
CA MET A 256 8.30 -2.46 18.04
C MET A 256 9.40 -2.10 19.03
N ASP A 257 10.47 -1.49 18.54
CA ASP A 257 11.74 -1.37 19.26
C ASP A 257 12.45 -0.06 18.86
N VAL A 258 12.99 0.67 19.85
CA VAL A 258 13.94 1.75 19.59
C VAL A 258 15.30 1.12 19.32
N ALA A 259 15.82 1.30 18.09
CA ALA A 259 17.01 0.57 17.65
C ALA A 259 18.19 0.71 18.61
N ASP A 260 18.78 -0.45 18.96
CA ASP A 260 19.90 -0.60 19.90
C ASP A 260 19.64 0.01 21.29
N ALA A 261 18.36 0.20 21.67
CA ALA A 261 17.95 0.96 22.85
C ALA A 261 18.57 2.37 22.92
N LYS A 262 18.91 2.97 21.76
CA LYS A 262 19.62 4.24 21.70
C LYS A 262 18.67 5.41 21.93
N GLU A 263 18.81 6.06 23.08
CA GLU A 263 17.97 7.19 23.52
C GLU A 263 18.12 8.49 22.70
N ALA A 264 19.06 8.53 21.76
CA ALA A 264 19.28 9.71 20.92
C ALA A 264 18.06 10.02 20.03
N MET A 265 17.70 11.30 19.92
CA MET A 265 16.70 11.72 18.94
C MET A 265 17.16 11.44 17.52
N GLY A 266 16.24 11.01 16.66
CA GLY A 266 16.54 10.55 15.31
C GLY A 266 16.90 9.06 15.21
N THR A 267 17.03 8.35 16.34
CA THR A 267 17.19 6.89 16.35
C THR A 267 16.01 6.24 15.62
N PRO A 268 16.27 5.34 14.66
CA PRO A 268 15.22 4.58 13.98
C PRO A 268 14.37 3.76 14.94
N VAL A 269 13.08 3.67 14.65
CA VAL A 269 12.22 2.63 15.22
C VAL A 269 12.26 1.43 14.29
N GLN A 270 12.33 0.23 14.86
CA GLN A 270 12.40 -1.04 14.15
C GLN A 270 11.42 -2.06 14.76
N ILE A 271 11.39 -3.26 14.20
CA ILE A 271 10.90 -4.45 14.92
C ILE A 271 12.09 -5.30 15.38
N ALA A 272 11.99 -5.90 16.56
CA ALA A 272 13.00 -6.81 17.10
C ALA A 272 12.39 -7.94 17.94
N PHE A 273 13.17 -8.98 18.23
CA PHE A 273 12.75 -10.06 19.12
C PHE A 273 12.28 -9.51 20.46
N CYS A 274 11.06 -9.88 20.84
CA CYS A 274 10.48 -9.50 22.12
C CYS A 274 11.30 -10.08 23.28
N ASN A 275 11.94 -9.22 24.06
CA ASN A 275 12.89 -9.62 25.12
C ASN A 275 12.64 -8.92 26.47
N GLY A 276 11.61 -8.08 26.55
CA GLY A 276 11.24 -7.35 27.78
C GLY A 276 12.07 -6.09 28.04
N ASN A 277 12.97 -5.71 27.13
CA ASN A 277 13.74 -4.47 27.24
C ASN A 277 12.80 -3.24 27.22
N PRO A 278 13.04 -2.22 28.06
CA PRO A 278 12.27 -0.96 28.03
C PRO A 278 12.20 -0.27 26.66
N ALA A 279 13.19 -0.47 25.79
CA ALA A 279 13.18 0.01 24.40
C ALA A 279 12.04 -0.55 23.55
N GLN A 280 11.39 -1.63 23.99
CA GLN A 280 10.26 -2.29 23.32
C GLN A 280 8.89 -1.88 23.87
N GLN A 281 8.88 -0.94 24.81
CA GLN A 281 7.65 -0.49 25.44
C GLN A 281 7.15 0.80 24.80
N PHE A 282 5.94 0.73 24.24
CA PHE A 282 5.30 1.83 23.53
C PHE A 282 3.84 1.94 23.95
N ARG A 283 3.34 3.17 24.02
CA ARG A 283 1.93 3.44 24.26
C ARG A 283 1.39 4.49 23.31
N PHE A 284 0.10 4.43 23.08
CA PHE A 284 -0.61 5.56 22.49
C PHE A 284 -0.98 6.56 23.59
N ASP A 285 -0.72 7.83 23.35
CA ASP A 285 -1.15 8.98 24.15
C ASP A 285 -2.02 9.88 23.27
N GLY A 286 -3.32 9.61 23.26
CA GLY A 286 -4.21 10.11 22.21
C GLY A 286 -3.76 9.57 20.84
N ASP A 287 -3.39 10.47 19.95
CA ASP A 287 -2.91 10.19 18.60
C ASP A 287 -1.37 10.22 18.48
N LYS A 288 -0.66 10.34 19.61
CA LYS A 288 0.81 10.22 19.67
C LYS A 288 1.20 8.80 20.03
N LEU A 289 2.26 8.31 19.40
CA LEU A 289 2.86 7.02 19.72
C LEU A 289 4.15 7.28 20.51
N VAL A 290 4.18 6.93 21.79
CA VAL A 290 5.22 7.33 22.75
C VAL A 290 6.04 6.11 23.17
N THR A 291 7.37 6.22 23.13
CA THR A 291 8.27 5.22 23.75
C THR A 291 8.36 5.46 25.25
N LEU A 292 8.27 4.40 26.05
CA LEU A 292 8.44 4.49 27.51
C LEU A 292 9.91 4.54 27.94
N LEU A 293 10.86 4.30 27.03
CA LEU A 293 12.29 4.41 27.30
C LEU A 293 12.67 5.84 27.68
N THR A 294 12.23 6.83 26.89
CA THR A 294 12.61 8.25 27.06
C THR A 294 11.41 9.21 27.17
N GLY A 295 10.19 8.73 26.93
CA GLY A 295 9.01 9.59 26.79
C GLY A 295 8.95 10.36 25.46
N ALA A 296 9.85 10.06 24.52
CA ALA A 296 9.82 10.62 23.16
C ALA A 296 8.69 10.00 22.32
N CYS A 297 8.37 10.64 21.21
CA CYS A 297 7.35 10.19 20.28
C CYS A 297 7.97 9.56 19.04
N VAL A 298 7.31 8.55 18.49
CA VAL A 298 7.56 8.05 17.14
C VAL A 298 7.04 9.10 16.16
N ASP A 299 7.94 9.62 15.33
CA ASP A 299 7.67 10.57 14.25
C ASP A 299 8.34 10.08 12.97
N VAL A 300 8.08 10.73 11.86
CA VAL A 300 8.68 10.44 10.56
C VAL A 300 9.85 11.37 10.30
N ARG A 301 10.95 10.84 9.76
CA ARG A 301 12.20 11.60 9.57
C ARG A 301 11.98 12.86 8.73
N GLY A 302 12.33 14.00 9.31
CA GLY A 302 12.18 15.32 8.70
C GLY A 302 10.73 15.80 8.61
N GLY A 303 9.78 15.14 9.28
CA GLY A 303 8.40 15.57 9.37
C GLY A 303 7.61 15.52 8.06
N ARG A 304 8.02 14.69 7.11
CA ARG A 304 7.34 14.54 5.81
C ARG A 304 6.53 13.25 5.80
N VAL A 305 5.21 13.38 5.68
CA VAL A 305 4.27 12.25 5.63
C VAL A 305 4.16 11.76 4.18
N VAL A 306 5.22 11.11 3.69
CA VAL A 306 5.29 10.51 2.35
C VAL A 306 5.87 9.10 2.43
N ALA A 307 5.55 8.24 1.46
CA ALA A 307 6.05 6.87 1.44
C ALA A 307 7.59 6.80 1.41
N GLY A 308 8.16 5.77 2.04
CA GLY A 308 9.60 5.53 2.16
C GLY A 308 10.28 6.27 3.31
N VAL A 309 9.61 7.21 3.98
CA VAL A 309 10.20 7.94 5.12
C VAL A 309 10.25 7.04 6.35
N ALA A 310 11.45 6.93 6.94
CA ALA A 310 11.68 6.14 8.14
C ALA A 310 10.97 6.74 9.37
N ALA A 311 10.46 5.88 10.24
CA ALA A 311 10.02 6.25 11.57
C ALA A 311 11.22 6.33 12.53
N ILE A 312 11.23 7.35 13.35
CA ILE A 312 12.31 7.70 14.29
C ILE A 312 11.73 8.16 15.62
N VAL A 313 12.52 8.15 16.67
CA VAL A 313 12.17 8.84 17.92
C VAL A 313 12.48 10.34 17.82
N GLN A 314 11.55 11.19 18.24
CA GLN A 314 11.70 12.65 18.32
C GLN A 314 10.92 13.26 19.49
N PRO A 315 11.22 14.51 19.90
CA PRO A 315 10.43 15.21 20.91
C PRO A 315 8.96 15.26 20.52
N CYS A 316 8.06 14.94 21.45
CA CYS A 316 6.62 14.94 21.18
C CYS A 316 6.04 16.30 20.76
N ALA A 317 6.76 17.39 21.02
CA ALA A 317 6.40 18.73 20.57
C ALA A 317 6.69 18.96 19.08
N SER A 318 7.56 18.17 18.46
CA SER A 318 7.91 18.33 17.05
C SER A 318 6.87 17.74 16.09
N LEU A 319 5.92 16.93 16.55
CA LEU A 319 4.98 16.21 15.69
C LEU A 319 4.00 17.15 14.96
N GLY A 320 3.54 18.23 15.60
CA GLY A 320 2.45 19.06 15.06
C GLY A 320 1.22 18.20 14.76
N ASP A 321 0.66 18.34 13.55
CA ASP A 321 -0.51 17.56 13.07
C ASP A 321 -0.14 16.16 12.54
N ARG A 322 1.13 15.74 12.64
CA ARG A 322 1.59 14.40 12.21
C ARG A 322 1.31 13.40 13.30
N THR A 323 0.12 12.82 13.22
CA THR A 323 -0.40 11.95 14.27
C THR A 323 -0.64 10.55 13.74
N TRP A 324 -0.84 9.61 14.67
CA TRP A 324 -1.05 8.20 14.40
C TRP A 324 -2.45 7.79 14.82
N ARG A 325 -3.16 7.14 13.91
CA ARG A 325 -4.39 6.43 14.24
C ARG A 325 -4.05 5.01 14.68
N ARG A 326 -4.57 4.65 15.86
CA ARG A 326 -4.43 3.32 16.45
C ARG A 326 -5.14 2.26 15.59
N PRO A 327 -4.64 1.02 15.56
CA PRO A 327 -5.39 -0.14 15.07
C PRO A 327 -6.75 -0.26 15.79
N SER A 328 -7.82 -0.49 15.02
CA SER A 328 -9.22 -0.62 15.44
C SER A 328 -9.70 -2.06 15.51
#